data_AF-A0A5N9AFR0-F1
#
_entry.id   AF-A0A5N9AFR0-F1
#
_cell.length_a   1.000
_cell.length_b   1.000
_cell.length_c   1.000
_cell.angle_alpha   90.00
_cell.angle_beta   90.00
_cell.angle_gamma   90.00
#
_symmetry.space_group_name_H-M   'P 1'
#
loop_
_entity.id
_entity.type
_entity.pdbx_description
1 polymer ?
#
loop_
_entity_poly.entity_id
_entity_poly.type
_entity_poly.pdbx_seq_one_letter_code
_entity_poly.pdbx_strand_id
1 'polypeptide(L)'
;MKIIDVRTIIVQNDADWSRGGDEPAYRGGKYLLFLEIVTDEGITGLGERITGNTFSGAGRDFPIEDMKSQIALIHEIGRQYL
;
A
#
# COMPACT_ATOMS: atom_id res chain seq x y z
N MET A 1 21.66 -14.93 -0.50
CA MET A 1 20.43 -14.14 -0.63
C MET A 1 19.78 -13.92 0.72
N LYS A 2 19.83 -12.67 1.19
CA LYS A 2 19.16 -12.17 2.40
C LYS A 2 18.46 -10.86 2.09
N ILE A 3 17.37 -10.55 2.78
CA ILE A 3 16.75 -9.23 2.70
C ILE A 3 17.62 -8.26 3.51
N ILE A 4 17.89 -7.07 2.97
CA ILE A 4 18.68 -6.03 3.63
C ILE A 4 17.90 -4.72 3.83
N ASP A 5 16.77 -4.56 3.15
CA ASP A 5 15.90 -3.40 3.32
C ASP A 5 14.45 -3.75 2.98
N VAL A 6 13.53 -3.11 3.69
CA VAL A 6 12.08 -3.17 3.44
C VAL A 6 11.54 -1.75 3.56
N ARG A 7 10.99 -1.22 2.47
CA ARG A 7 10.40 0.11 2.41
C ARG A 7 8.91 0.02 2.11
N THR A 8 8.15 0.98 2.61
CA THR A 8 6.73 1.14 2.30
C THR A 8 6.51 2.45 1.55
N ILE A 9 5.61 2.43 0.57
CA ILE A 9 5.32 3.58 -0.29
C ILE A 9 3.81 3.71 -0.38
N ILE A 10 3.30 4.89 -0.01
CA ILE A 10 1.89 5.24 -0.21
C ILE A 10 1.79 6.08 -1.48
N VAL A 11 0.95 5.63 -2.41
CA VAL A 11 0.67 6.35 -3.65
C VAL A 11 -0.80 6.74 -3.66
N GLN A 12 -1.11 8.01 -3.89
CA GLN A 12 -2.47 8.43 -4.17
C GLN A 12 -2.84 7.97 -5.58
N ASN A 13 -3.97 7.30 -5.71
CA ASN A 13 -4.48 6.79 -6.96
C ASN A 13 -5.10 7.89 -7.82
N ASP A 14 -5.24 7.62 -9.11
CA ASP A 14 -5.79 8.56 -10.07
C ASP A 14 -7.29 8.79 -9.85
N ALA A 15 -7.67 10.06 -9.95
CA ALA A 15 -9.04 10.51 -9.85
C ALA A 15 -9.81 10.19 -11.14
N ASP A 16 -10.83 9.34 -11.03
CA ASP A 16 -11.78 9.03 -12.08
C ASP A 16 -13.02 9.95 -12.01
N TRP A 17 -13.03 10.97 -12.87
CA TRP A 17 -14.14 11.91 -13.02
C TRP A 17 -15.24 11.42 -13.98
N SER A 18 -15.05 10.28 -14.66
CA SER A 18 -15.98 9.81 -15.71
C SER A 18 -17.37 9.43 -15.19
N ARG A 19 -17.53 9.28 -13.86
CA ARG A 19 -18.80 8.88 -13.24
C ARG A 19 -19.80 10.01 -13.03
N GLY A 20 -19.39 11.26 -13.16
CA GLY A 20 -20.21 12.42 -12.84
C GLY A 20 -20.48 12.56 -11.32
N GLY A 21 -20.42 13.79 -10.82
CA GLY A 21 -20.56 14.12 -9.41
C GLY A 21 -19.66 15.28 -9.01
N ASP A 22 -19.84 15.81 -7.80
CA ASP A 22 -19.04 16.92 -7.27
C ASP A 22 -17.66 16.46 -6.75
N GLU A 23 -17.49 15.14 -6.58
CA GLU A 23 -16.24 14.52 -6.11
C GLU A 23 -15.77 13.39 -7.05
N PRO A 24 -14.45 13.22 -7.22
CA PRO A 24 -13.91 12.17 -8.07
C PRO A 24 -14.09 10.78 -7.44
N ALA A 25 -14.29 9.77 -8.28
CA ALA A 25 -14.20 8.38 -7.86
C ALA A 25 -12.74 7.91 -7.89
N TYR A 26 -12.38 6.93 -7.06
CA TYR A 26 -11.08 6.27 -7.11
C TYR A 26 -11.29 4.77 -7.31
N ARG A 27 -11.00 4.25 -8.51
CA ARG A 27 -11.16 2.83 -8.82
C ARG A 27 -10.06 2.02 -8.13
N GLY A 28 -10.45 1.10 -7.25
CA GLY A 28 -9.49 0.33 -6.44
C GLY A 28 -9.11 1.01 -5.13
N GLY A 29 -9.65 2.20 -4.82
CA GLY A 29 -9.36 2.95 -3.60
C GLY A 29 -8.49 4.18 -3.87
N LYS A 30 -8.53 5.17 -2.96
CA LYS A 30 -7.84 6.46 -3.09
C LYS A 30 -6.33 6.38 -2.84
N TYR A 31 -5.90 5.46 -1.98
CA TYR A 31 -4.49 5.28 -1.63
C TYR A 31 -4.10 3.82 -1.79
N LEU A 32 -2.94 3.57 -2.39
CA LEU A 32 -2.35 2.27 -2.62
C LEU A 32 -1.09 2.14 -1.75
N LEU A 33 -0.91 0.98 -1.12
CA LEU A 33 0.24 0.69 -0.26
C LEU A 33 1.15 -0.33 -0.94
N PHE A 34 2.30 0.13 -1.40
CA PHE A 34 3.35 -0.72 -1.95
C PHE A 34 4.43 -0.99 -0.93
N LEU A 35 5.15 -2.09 -1.15
CA LEU A 35 6.38 -2.41 -0.45
C LEU A 35 7.49 -2.73 -1.45
N GLU A 36 8.69 -2.27 -1.12
CA GLU A 36 9.93 -2.58 -1.83
C GLU A 36 10.81 -3.42 -0.89
N ILE A 37 11.32 -4.55 -1.40
CA ILE A 37 12.23 -5.44 -0.69
C ILE A 37 13.54 -5.47 -1.48
N VAL A 38 14.66 -5.25 -0.80
CA VAL A 38 15.99 -5.27 -1.41
C VAL A 38 16.81 -6.39 -0.79
N THR A 39 17.55 -7.13 -1.62
CA THR A 39 18.48 -8.17 -1.16
C THR A 39 19.94 -7.74 -1.20
N ASP A 40 20.79 -8.48 -0.47
CA ASP A 40 22.26 -8.34 -0.46
C ASP A 40 22.91 -8.57 -1.83
N GLU A 41 22.22 -9.26 -2.73
CA GLU A 41 22.64 -9.53 -4.11
C GLU A 41 22.19 -8.45 -5.10
N GLY A 42 21.51 -7.40 -4.64
CA GLY A 42 21.02 -6.29 -5.47
C GLY A 42 19.70 -6.56 -6.19
N ILE A 43 18.94 -7.58 -5.77
CA ILE A 43 17.60 -7.87 -6.31
C ILE A 43 16.59 -6.96 -5.60
N THR A 44 15.73 -6.31 -6.37
CA THR A 44 14.61 -5.51 -5.87
C THR A 44 13.29 -6.18 -6.24
N GLY A 45 12.45 -6.43 -5.24
CA GLY A 45 11.08 -6.92 -5.40
C GLY A 45 10.07 -5.86 -5.00
N LEU A 46 9.01 -5.71 -5.80
CA LEU A 46 7.87 -4.85 -5.48
C LEU A 46 6.66 -5.73 -5.14
N GLY A 47 5.90 -5.31 -4.14
CA GLY A 47 4.64 -5.93 -3.74
C GLY A 47 3.59 -4.87 -3.38
N GLU A 48 2.34 -5.31 -3.25
CA GLU A 48 1.23 -4.46 -2.82
C GLU A 48 0.53 -5.10 -1.61
N ARG A 49 0.25 -4.27 -0.61
CA ARG A 49 -0.75 -4.60 0.41
C ARG A 49 -2.08 -3.98 -0.03
N ILE A 50 -3.04 -4.82 -0.38
CA ILE A 50 -4.36 -4.39 -0.86
C ILE A 50 -5.05 -3.50 0.19
N THR A 51 -5.35 -2.26 -0.19
CA THR A 51 -6.05 -1.23 0.61
C THR A 51 -7.45 -0.90 0.07
N GLY A 52 -7.86 -1.54 -1.02
CA GLY A 52 -9.08 -1.22 -1.75
C GLY A 52 -10.39 -1.64 -1.08
N ASN A 53 -11.48 -1.10 -1.64
CA ASN A 53 -12.87 -1.12 -1.15
C ASN A 53 -13.43 -2.51 -0.74
N THR A 54 -12.89 -3.61 -1.28
CA THR A 54 -13.38 -4.97 -1.02
C THR A 54 -12.83 -5.57 0.28
N PHE A 55 -11.72 -5.06 0.82
CA PHE A 55 -11.01 -5.72 1.93
C PHE A 55 -11.36 -5.15 3.32
N SER A 56 -11.78 -3.89 3.40
CA SER A 56 -11.91 -3.17 4.69
C SER A 56 -13.33 -2.91 5.16
N GLY A 57 -14.34 -3.05 4.29
CA GLY A 57 -15.72 -2.61 4.59
C GLY A 57 -15.86 -1.11 4.85
N ALA A 58 -14.77 -0.34 4.85
CA ALA A 58 -14.69 1.08 5.17
C ALA A 58 -15.03 2.00 3.98
N GLY A 59 -15.38 1.43 2.82
CA GLY A 59 -15.78 2.21 1.66
C GLY A 59 -14.60 2.81 0.89
N ARG A 60 -14.87 3.94 0.22
CA ARG A 60 -13.93 4.64 -0.67
C ARG A 60 -12.76 5.31 0.06
N ASP A 61 -12.93 5.54 1.36
CA ASP A 61 -12.00 6.26 2.23
C ASP A 61 -11.36 5.30 3.22
N PHE A 62 -10.45 4.44 2.73
CA PHE A 62 -9.64 3.60 3.62
C PHE A 62 -8.86 4.52 4.59
N PRO A 63 -9.10 4.42 5.92
CA PRO A 63 -8.53 5.35 6.88
C PRO A 63 -7.00 5.35 6.88
N ILE A 64 -6.40 6.53 7.01
CA ILE A 64 -4.94 6.69 7.13
C ILE A 64 -4.40 5.93 8.36
N GLU A 65 -5.17 5.89 9.46
CA GLU A 65 -4.78 5.15 10.67
C GLU A 65 -4.69 3.64 10.44
N ASP A 66 -5.54 3.08 9.58
CA ASP A 66 -5.45 1.67 9.18
C ASP A 66 -4.18 1.44 8.36
N MET A 67 -3.79 2.38 7.48
CA MET A 67 -2.53 2.28 6.71
C MET A 67 -1.31 2.29 7.63
N LYS A 68 -1.27 3.16 8.65
CA LYS A 68 -0.18 3.19 9.63
C LYS A 68 -0.02 1.84 10.34
N SER A 69 -1.14 1.22 10.72
CA SER A 69 -1.14 -0.09 11.36
C SER A 69 -0.64 -1.20 10.42
N GLN A 70 -1.02 -1.17 9.14
CA GLN A 70 -0.49 -2.11 8.13
C GLN A 70 1.02 -1.89 7.90
N ILE A 71 1.47 -0.65 7.81
CA ILE A 71 2.89 -0.30 7.66
C ILE A 71 3.70 -0.81 8.85
N ALA A 72 3.22 -0.57 10.08
CA ALA A 72 3.88 -1.06 11.29
C ALA A 72 4.05 -2.60 11.26
N LEU A 73 3.00 -3.32 10.87
CA LEU A 73 3.02 -4.78 10.75
C LEU A 73 3.98 -5.26 9.64
N ILE A 74 4.00 -4.60 8.47
CA ILE A 74 4.95 -4.91 7.39
C ILE A 74 6.38 -4.76 7.86
N HIS A 75 6.71 -3.66 8.56
CA HIS A 75 8.05 -3.47 9.08
C HIS A 75 8.38 -4.43 10.24
N GLU A 76 7.40 -4.81 11.06
CA GLU A 76 7.60 -5.82 12.10
C GLU A 76 7.95 -7.18 11.52
N ILE A 77 7.21 -7.64 10.52
CA ILE A 77 7.47 -8.90 9.83
C ILE A 77 8.78 -8.79 9.04
N GLY A 78 8.99 -7.70 8.30
CA GLY A 78 10.18 -7.47 7.48
C GLY A 78 11.47 -7.53 8.31
N ARG A 79 11.47 -6.97 9.52
CA ARG A 79 12.60 -7.06 10.46
C ARG A 79 12.98 -8.48 10.88
N GLN A 80 12.08 -9.46 10.76
CA GLN A 80 12.41 -10.86 11.05
C GLN A 80 13.31 -11.48 9.97
N TYR A 81 13.42 -10.83 8.81
CA TYR A 81 14.21 -11.29 7.66
C TYR A 81 15.43 -10.42 7.35
N LEU A 82 15.64 -9.33 8.11
CA LEU A 82 16.83 -8.47 8.10
C LEU A 82 17.90 -9.04 9.04
#